data_AF-A0A1S8A894-F1
#
_entry.id   AF-A0A1S8A894-F1
#
_cell.length_a   1.000
_cell.length_b   1.000
_cell.length_c   1.000
_cell.angle_alpha   90.00
_cell.angle_beta   90.00
_cell.angle_gamma   90.00
#
_symmetry.space_group_name_H-M   'P 1'
#
loop_
_entity.id
_entity.type
_entity.pdbx_description
1 polymer ?
#
loop_
_entity_poly.entity_id
_entity_poly.type
_entity_poly.pdbx_seq_one_letter_code
_entity_poly.pdbx_strand_id
1 'polypeptide(L)'
;MTAGDLTAPQLGALLDILIHDETYAEVQSFRNPESIETYGWPFVARDNKGAAAKPHSLSATPLLQLLLTRLLLDAPAARDLSTEFWPVKFKEIMRRLGDANLSDSYDKGTLGTRKRLATAASVVHEVATRGLLSGVSCGTLPDLNHPYDKGNAEDLTRAWHDSVRHLVYGNLIDDIFDQLTRTEDLEAHSPAVEAAVEFVELHLATFLHQAFVLSAEGPYLLKLIENVHRLVPYTMIGQTLRLGNAANMINAMSKLFLSKVSMGAISNWIGLTSNAADGMNLS
;
A
#
# COMPACT_ATOMS: atom_id res chain seq x y z
N MET A 1 37.63 -21.56 -9.62
CA MET A 1 36.38 -21.95 -8.95
C MET A 1 35.25 -21.30 -9.72
N THR A 2 34.62 -22.03 -10.62
CA THR A 2 33.44 -21.54 -11.36
C THR A 2 32.28 -21.51 -10.38
N ALA A 3 31.75 -20.32 -10.09
CA ALA A 3 30.51 -20.18 -9.34
C ALA A 3 29.45 -21.03 -10.05
N GLY A 4 28.92 -22.05 -9.38
CA GLY A 4 27.86 -22.88 -9.95
C GLY A 4 26.62 -22.01 -10.14
N ASP A 5 26.01 -22.10 -11.32
CA ASP A 5 24.78 -21.37 -11.62
C ASP A 5 23.70 -21.75 -10.59
N LEU A 6 23.06 -20.75 -9.99
CA LEU A 6 21.99 -20.95 -9.01
C LEU A 6 20.81 -21.64 -9.67
N THR A 7 20.21 -22.62 -8.98
CA THR A 7 18.94 -23.21 -9.43
C THR A 7 17.81 -22.17 -9.33
N ALA A 8 16.73 -22.33 -10.12
CA ALA A 8 15.60 -21.38 -10.09
C ALA A 8 15.00 -21.15 -8.69
N PRO A 9 14.83 -22.18 -7.81
CA PRO A 9 14.38 -21.95 -6.44
C PRO A 9 15.39 -21.16 -5.60
N GLN A 10 16.69 -21.40 -5.79
CA GLN A 10 17.74 -20.67 -5.06
C GLN A 10 17.83 -19.21 -5.51
N LEU A 11 17.63 -18.94 -6.81
CA LEU A 11 17.57 -17.59 -7.35
C LEU A 11 16.36 -16.83 -6.79
N GLY A 12 15.18 -17.47 -6.73
CA GLY A 12 13.98 -16.89 -6.13
C GLY A 12 14.16 -16.57 -4.64
N ALA A 13 14.71 -17.50 -3.87
CA ALA A 13 15.00 -17.27 -2.46
C ALA A 13 16.02 -16.15 -2.24
N LEU A 14 17.05 -16.06 -3.09
CA LEU A 14 18.02 -14.96 -3.05
C LEU A 14 17.35 -13.61 -3.35
N LEU A 15 16.48 -13.56 -4.35
CA LEU A 15 15.71 -12.36 -4.68
C LEU A 15 14.84 -11.91 -3.49
N ASP A 16 14.13 -12.85 -2.84
CA ASP A 16 13.30 -12.54 -1.67
C ASP A 16 14.12 -11.95 -0.52
N ILE A 17 15.32 -12.50 -0.25
CA ILE A 17 16.23 -11.99 0.78
C ILE A 17 16.72 -10.58 0.44
N LEU A 18 17.10 -10.32 -0.82
CA LEU A 18 17.57 -9.01 -1.25
C LEU A 18 16.46 -7.96 -1.18
N ILE A 19 15.22 -8.32 -1.56
CA ILE A 19 14.06 -7.44 -1.45
C ILE A 19 13.78 -7.10 0.03
N HIS A 20 13.91 -8.10 0.93
CA HIS A 20 13.73 -7.88 2.36
C HIS A 20 14.77 -6.89 2.91
N ASP A 21 16.04 -7.09 2.60
CA ASP A 21 17.15 -6.25 3.09
C ASP A 21 16.99 -4.81 2.60
N GLU A 22 16.72 -4.62 1.30
CA GLU A 22 16.51 -3.30 0.72
C GLU A 22 15.25 -2.62 1.27
N THR A 23 14.13 -3.36 1.40
CA THR A 23 12.89 -2.82 2.00
C THR A 23 13.15 -2.33 3.41
N TYR A 24 13.89 -3.09 4.21
CA TYR A 24 14.22 -2.70 5.56
C TYR A 24 15.11 -1.45 5.58
N ALA A 25 16.12 -1.38 4.72
CA ALA A 25 17.00 -0.23 4.57
C ALA A 25 16.23 1.05 4.19
N GLU A 26 15.33 0.95 3.20
CA GLU A 26 14.48 2.06 2.77
C GLU A 26 13.58 2.55 3.90
N VAL A 27 12.87 1.66 4.60
CA VAL A 27 11.98 2.02 5.71
C VAL A 27 12.76 2.65 6.87
N GLN A 28 13.98 2.16 7.16
CA GLN A 28 14.86 2.80 8.15
C GLN A 28 15.29 4.20 7.72
N SER A 29 15.50 4.45 6.42
CA SER A 29 15.88 5.77 5.92
C SER A 29 14.81 6.84 6.25
N PHE A 30 13.52 6.50 6.19
CA PHE A 30 12.40 7.40 6.57
C PHE A 30 12.29 7.67 8.08
N ARG A 31 13.25 7.19 8.88
CA ARG A 31 13.41 7.67 10.26
C ARG A 31 13.77 9.15 10.28
N ASN A 32 14.54 9.60 9.28
CA ASN A 32 14.95 10.99 9.13
C ASN A 32 13.93 11.73 8.24
N PRO A 33 13.35 12.85 8.70
CA PRO A 33 12.40 13.64 7.91
C PRO A 33 12.99 14.16 6.59
N GLU A 34 14.31 14.36 6.54
CA GLU A 34 15.05 14.84 5.37
C GLU A 34 15.18 13.80 4.25
N SER A 35 14.86 12.51 4.50
CA SER A 35 14.97 11.45 3.49
C SER A 35 14.01 11.62 2.31
N ILE A 36 12.94 12.41 2.47
CA ILE A 36 12.08 12.81 1.35
C ILE A 36 12.80 13.70 0.34
N GLU A 37 13.83 14.43 0.78
CA GLU A 37 14.62 15.32 -0.07
C GLU A 37 15.62 14.54 -0.93
N THR A 38 16.04 13.37 -0.47
CA THR A 38 16.95 12.46 -1.20
C THR A 38 16.22 11.39 -2.02
N TYR A 39 14.88 11.34 -1.93
CA TYR A 39 14.06 10.37 -2.65
C TYR A 39 14.19 10.49 -4.19
N GLY A 40 14.19 11.71 -4.73
CA GLY A 40 14.22 11.96 -6.18
C GLY A 40 12.83 12.21 -6.79
N TRP A 41 12.67 11.91 -8.08
CA TRP A 41 11.44 12.18 -8.84
C TRP A 41 10.25 11.34 -8.30
N PRO A 42 9.04 11.89 -8.12
CA PRO A 42 8.57 13.22 -8.52
C PRO A 42 8.63 14.30 -7.42
N PHE A 43 9.14 13.97 -6.21
CA PHE A 43 9.16 14.90 -5.07
C PHE A 43 10.27 15.95 -5.16
N VAL A 44 11.31 15.68 -5.95
CA VAL A 44 12.40 16.61 -6.19
C VAL A 44 12.31 17.12 -7.62
N ALA A 45 12.25 18.45 -7.80
CA ALA A 45 12.17 19.05 -9.14
C ALA A 45 13.52 19.10 -9.87
N ARG A 46 14.64 19.12 -9.12
CA ARG A 46 16.00 19.19 -9.66
C ARG A 46 16.95 18.29 -8.89
N ASP A 47 17.81 17.56 -9.60
CA ASP A 47 18.84 16.73 -8.98
C ASP A 47 19.94 17.56 -8.28
N ASN A 48 20.86 16.87 -7.60
CA ASN A 48 22.02 17.50 -6.92
C ASN A 48 22.96 18.27 -7.87
N LYS A 49 22.77 18.15 -9.19
CA LYS A 49 23.53 18.85 -10.23
C LYS A 49 22.72 19.98 -10.89
N GLY A 50 21.51 20.26 -10.39
CA GLY A 50 20.62 21.31 -10.86
C GLY A 50 19.84 20.98 -12.14
N ALA A 51 19.93 19.75 -12.66
CA ALA A 51 19.15 19.30 -13.81
C ALA A 51 17.74 18.91 -13.38
N ALA A 52 16.74 19.08 -14.26
CA ALA A 52 15.38 18.66 -13.96
C ALA A 52 15.34 17.16 -13.65
N ALA A 53 14.75 16.79 -12.50
CA ALA A 53 14.61 15.39 -12.12
C ALA A 53 13.77 14.66 -13.17
N LYS A 54 14.30 13.56 -13.69
CA LYS A 54 13.64 12.78 -14.74
C LYS A 54 12.95 11.56 -14.11
N PRO A 55 11.84 11.08 -14.71
CA PRO A 55 11.34 9.75 -14.44
C PRO A 55 12.50 8.74 -14.56
N HIS A 56 12.68 7.87 -13.57
CA HIS A 56 13.77 6.89 -13.46
C HIS A 56 15.18 7.44 -13.20
N SER A 57 15.31 8.67 -12.68
CA SER A 57 16.56 9.08 -12.04
C SER A 57 16.87 8.17 -10.84
N LEU A 58 18.16 7.90 -10.57
CA LEU A 58 18.60 7.12 -9.41
C LEU A 58 17.98 7.69 -8.12
N SER A 59 17.07 6.92 -7.51
CA SER A 59 16.48 7.21 -6.20
C SER A 59 17.33 6.57 -5.12
N ALA A 60 17.40 7.19 -3.94
CA ALA A 60 17.97 6.56 -2.75
C ALA A 60 17.07 5.43 -2.20
N THR A 61 15.86 5.27 -2.74
CA THR A 61 14.86 4.26 -2.34
C THR A 61 14.26 3.60 -3.60
N PRO A 62 15.01 2.72 -4.28
CA PRO A 62 14.63 2.14 -5.57
C PRO A 62 13.34 1.31 -5.56
N LEU A 63 13.01 0.60 -4.48
CA LEU A 63 11.80 -0.23 -4.37
C LEU A 63 10.55 0.64 -4.17
N LEU A 64 10.62 1.63 -3.28
CA LEU A 64 9.54 2.62 -3.17
C LEU A 64 9.36 3.41 -4.46
N GLN A 65 10.46 3.74 -5.16
CA GLN A 65 10.40 4.38 -6.48
C GLN A 65 9.71 3.49 -7.51
N LEU A 66 9.98 2.18 -7.49
CA LEU A 66 9.34 1.20 -8.36
C LEU A 66 7.83 1.16 -8.10
N LEU A 67 7.41 1.06 -6.84
CA LEU A 67 5.99 1.06 -6.48
C LEU A 67 5.31 2.36 -6.86
N LEU A 68 5.93 3.50 -6.56
CA LEU A 68 5.38 4.81 -6.87
C LEU A 68 5.21 4.99 -8.38
N THR A 69 6.23 4.65 -9.16
CA THR A 69 6.19 4.80 -10.62
C THR A 69 5.18 3.86 -11.28
N ARG A 70 5.15 2.58 -10.90
CA ARG A 70 4.34 1.55 -11.54
C ARG A 70 2.89 1.51 -11.08
N LEU A 71 2.62 1.79 -9.81
CA LEU A 71 1.27 1.67 -9.25
C LEU A 71 0.59 3.03 -9.18
N LEU A 72 1.30 4.02 -8.63
CA LEU A 72 0.66 5.27 -8.27
C LEU A 72 0.68 6.27 -9.42
N LEU A 73 1.81 6.44 -10.09
CA LEU A 73 1.99 7.44 -11.13
C LEU A 73 1.48 6.99 -12.50
N ASP A 74 1.24 5.70 -12.72
CA ASP A 74 0.56 5.21 -13.93
C ASP A 74 -0.97 5.38 -13.85
N ALA A 75 -1.52 5.61 -12.65
CA ALA A 75 -2.95 5.84 -12.46
C ALA A 75 -3.38 7.15 -13.12
N PRO A 76 -4.48 7.17 -13.92
CA PRO A 76 -4.92 8.37 -14.65
C PRO A 76 -5.09 9.60 -13.73
N ALA A 77 -5.65 9.39 -12.54
CA ALA A 77 -5.85 10.45 -11.56
C ALA A 77 -4.55 11.07 -11.02
N ALA A 78 -3.46 10.31 -10.99
CA ALA A 78 -2.15 10.77 -10.52
C ALA A 78 -1.33 11.43 -11.63
N ARG A 79 -1.50 10.98 -12.88
CA ARG A 79 -0.86 11.56 -14.08
C ARG A 79 -1.34 12.96 -14.37
N ASP A 80 -2.63 13.22 -14.12
CA ASP A 80 -3.27 14.52 -14.37
C ASP A 80 -3.07 15.53 -13.23
N LEU A 81 -2.32 15.17 -12.18
CA LEU A 81 -2.01 16.10 -11.09
C LEU A 81 -1.10 17.23 -11.59
N SER A 82 -1.29 18.43 -11.02
CA SER A 82 -0.45 19.58 -11.35
C SER A 82 1.03 19.27 -11.13
N THR A 83 1.92 19.83 -11.96
CA THR A 83 3.38 19.64 -11.86
C THR A 83 3.97 20.06 -10.50
N GLU A 84 3.28 20.92 -9.76
CA GLU A 84 3.65 21.36 -8.40
C GLU A 84 3.12 20.44 -7.29
N PHE A 85 2.21 19.51 -7.60
CA PHE A 85 1.57 18.69 -6.58
C PHE A 85 2.60 17.84 -5.83
N TRP A 86 3.41 17.09 -6.55
CA TRP A 86 4.42 16.21 -5.97
C TRP A 86 5.55 16.96 -5.24
N PRO A 87 6.25 17.92 -5.89
CA PRO A 87 7.39 18.56 -5.25
C PRO A 87 7.03 19.62 -4.20
N VAL A 88 5.84 20.21 -4.25
CA VAL A 88 5.43 21.29 -3.35
C VAL A 88 4.33 20.83 -2.40
N LYS A 89 3.17 20.41 -2.92
CA LYS A 89 2.00 20.12 -2.08
C LYS A 89 2.19 18.85 -1.25
N PHE A 90 2.57 17.74 -1.87
CA PHE A 90 2.76 16.46 -1.19
C PHE A 90 3.95 16.50 -0.22
N LYS A 91 5.05 17.16 -0.60
CA LYS A 91 6.18 17.39 0.30
C LYS A 91 5.77 18.18 1.54
N GLU A 92 4.97 19.24 1.37
CA GLU A 92 4.46 20.01 2.51
C GLU A 92 3.49 19.20 3.39
N ILE A 93 2.66 18.33 2.80
CA ILE A 93 1.82 17.38 3.55
C ILE A 93 2.70 16.47 4.40
N MET A 94 3.73 15.85 3.80
CA MET A 94 4.65 14.96 4.49
C MET A 94 5.46 15.66 5.57
N ARG A 95 5.95 16.88 5.31
CA ARG A 95 6.64 17.72 6.30
C ARG A 95 5.74 18.01 7.49
N ARG A 96 4.50 18.41 7.24
CA ARG A 96 3.49 18.66 8.29
C ARG A 96 3.11 17.39 9.06
N LEU A 97 3.03 16.23 8.40
CA LEU A 97 2.83 14.93 9.07
C LEU A 97 4.02 14.56 9.96
N GLY A 98 5.25 14.89 9.53
CA GLY A 98 6.46 14.75 10.35
C GLY A 98 6.47 15.70 11.55
N ASP A 99 6.13 16.98 11.33
CA ASP A 99 6.07 18.03 12.37
C ASP A 99 4.94 17.80 13.38
N ALA A 100 3.83 17.16 12.96
CA ALA A 100 2.67 16.86 13.81
C ALA A 100 2.94 15.83 14.92
N ASN A 101 4.21 15.52 15.20
CA ASN A 101 4.66 14.72 16.33
C ASN A 101 3.88 13.39 16.51
N LEU A 102 3.48 12.76 15.40
CA LEU A 102 3.08 11.34 15.36
C LEU A 102 4.20 10.40 15.85
N SER A 103 5.37 10.96 16.17
CA SER A 103 6.62 10.33 16.57
C SER A 103 6.94 10.45 18.07
N ASP A 104 6.16 11.16 18.88
CA ASP A 104 6.55 11.51 20.26
C ASP A 104 5.74 10.80 21.36
N SER A 105 5.21 9.60 21.09
CA SER A 105 4.83 8.68 22.17
C SER A 105 6.08 7.89 22.61
N TYR A 106 6.99 8.59 23.29
CA TYR A 106 8.11 8.00 24.00
C TYR A 106 7.57 7.25 25.23
N ASP A 107 7.01 6.05 25.06
CA ASP A 107 6.59 5.23 26.20
C ASP A 107 7.59 4.11 26.51
N LYS A 108 8.38 4.39 27.54
CA LYS A 108 9.06 3.50 28.48
C LYS A 108 9.06 2.01 28.10
N GLY A 109 10.07 1.57 27.35
CA GLY A 109 10.51 0.17 27.34
C GLY A 109 9.72 -0.79 26.44
N THR A 110 8.79 -0.31 25.60
CA THR A 110 8.15 -1.14 24.56
C THR A 110 8.45 -0.59 23.17
N LEU A 111 8.38 -1.44 22.13
CA LEU A 111 8.57 -1.03 20.74
C LEU A 111 7.56 0.09 20.40
N GLY A 112 8.02 1.33 20.16
CA GLY A 112 7.12 2.48 19.95
C GLY A 112 6.26 2.36 18.70
N THR A 113 5.05 2.93 18.73
CA THR A 113 4.04 2.92 17.66
C THR A 113 4.62 3.10 16.24
N ARG A 114 5.58 4.03 16.06
CA ARG A 114 6.24 4.28 14.76
C ARG A 114 6.95 3.05 14.22
N LYS A 115 7.67 2.31 15.06
CA LYS A 115 8.40 1.11 14.63
C LYS A 115 7.42 0.02 14.21
N ARG A 116 6.28 -0.12 14.89
CA ARG A 116 5.25 -1.11 14.51
C ARG A 116 4.54 -0.72 13.21
N LEU A 117 4.13 0.54 13.06
CA LEU A 117 3.51 1.01 11.81
C LEU A 117 4.49 0.90 10.63
N ALA A 118 5.76 1.26 10.86
CA ALA A 118 6.82 1.08 9.87
C ALA A 118 7.02 -0.39 9.50
N THR A 119 6.97 -1.31 10.48
CA THR A 119 7.01 -2.76 10.20
C THR A 119 5.77 -3.26 9.45
N ALA A 120 4.57 -2.80 9.80
CA ALA A 120 3.36 -3.16 9.06
C ALA A 120 3.41 -2.65 7.61
N ALA A 121 3.81 -1.39 7.42
CA ALA A 121 4.01 -0.80 6.11
C ALA A 121 5.14 -1.51 5.34
N SER A 122 6.21 -1.94 6.01
CA SER A 122 7.31 -2.66 5.37
C SER A 122 6.87 -4.02 4.85
N VAL A 123 6.02 -4.75 5.59
CA VAL A 123 5.46 -6.02 5.12
C VAL A 123 4.60 -5.82 3.87
N VAL A 124 3.72 -4.81 3.86
CA VAL A 124 2.90 -4.49 2.68
C VAL A 124 3.77 -4.08 1.49
N HIS A 125 4.77 -3.22 1.75
CA HIS A 125 5.75 -2.78 0.77
C HIS A 125 6.52 -3.95 0.15
N GLU A 126 6.98 -4.88 1.00
CA GLU A 126 7.73 -6.06 0.61
C GLU A 126 6.88 -7.02 -0.24
N VAL A 127 5.65 -7.32 0.17
CA VAL A 127 4.74 -8.21 -0.59
C VAL A 127 4.43 -7.61 -1.96
N ALA A 128 4.12 -6.31 -2.02
CA ALA A 128 3.84 -5.63 -3.28
C ALA A 128 5.07 -5.64 -4.22
N THR A 129 6.25 -5.38 -3.67
CA THR A 129 7.51 -5.36 -4.42
C THR A 129 7.88 -6.74 -4.95
N ARG A 130 7.75 -7.78 -4.12
CA ARG A 130 7.94 -9.18 -4.56
C ARG A 130 6.97 -9.53 -5.68
N GLY A 131 5.70 -9.15 -5.57
CA GLY A 131 4.72 -9.36 -6.65
C GLY A 131 5.12 -8.70 -7.96
N LEU A 132 5.63 -7.46 -7.92
CA LEU A 132 6.08 -6.73 -9.11
C LEU A 132 7.37 -7.28 -9.73
N LEU A 133 8.33 -7.72 -8.91
CA LEU A 133 9.65 -8.15 -9.37
C LEU A 133 9.70 -9.64 -9.73
N SER A 134 9.06 -10.49 -8.93
CA SER A 134 9.01 -11.93 -9.17
C SER A 134 8.03 -12.29 -10.28
N GLY A 135 6.99 -11.47 -10.46
CA GLY A 135 5.90 -11.74 -11.40
C GLY A 135 5.14 -13.01 -11.07
N VAL A 136 4.11 -13.31 -11.87
CA VAL A 136 3.36 -14.56 -11.77
C VAL A 136 3.82 -15.47 -12.90
N SER A 137 4.20 -16.71 -12.60
CA SER A 137 4.66 -17.65 -13.63
C SER A 137 3.60 -17.84 -14.72
N CYS A 138 3.95 -17.50 -15.96
CA CYS A 138 3.09 -17.76 -17.11
C CYS A 138 3.15 -19.24 -17.48
N GLY A 139 2.02 -19.93 -17.47
CA GLY A 139 1.91 -21.36 -17.75
C GLY A 139 0.46 -21.76 -18.04
N THR A 140 0.20 -23.07 -18.15
CA THR A 140 -1.17 -23.58 -18.31
C THR A 140 -2.02 -23.15 -17.12
N LEU A 141 -3.19 -22.58 -17.41
CA LEU A 141 -4.14 -22.18 -16.36
C LEU A 141 -4.64 -23.43 -15.61
N PRO A 142 -4.56 -23.46 -14.28
CA PRO A 142 -5.04 -24.57 -13.46
C PRO A 142 -6.57 -24.73 -13.53
N ASP A 143 -7.11 -25.88 -13.12
CA ASP A 143 -8.57 -26.03 -13.01
C ASP A 143 -9.04 -25.49 -11.65
N LEU A 144 -9.83 -24.40 -11.66
CA LEU A 144 -10.39 -23.78 -10.46
C LEU A 144 -11.43 -24.65 -9.74
N ASN A 145 -11.95 -25.70 -10.40
CA ASN A 145 -12.93 -26.62 -9.83
C ASN A 145 -12.31 -27.83 -9.13
N HIS A 146 -10.98 -27.91 -9.08
CA HIS A 146 -10.29 -28.94 -8.32
C HIS A 146 -10.62 -28.80 -6.82
N PRO A 147 -10.87 -29.91 -6.09
CA PRO A 147 -11.07 -29.83 -4.64
C PRO A 147 -9.77 -29.40 -3.94
N TYR A 148 -9.89 -28.47 -2.99
CA TYR A 148 -8.80 -28.02 -2.12
C TYR A 148 -9.08 -28.44 -0.68
N ASP A 149 -8.07 -28.93 0.04
CA ASP A 149 -8.19 -29.19 1.48
C ASP A 149 -7.92 -27.91 2.28
N LYS A 150 -8.98 -27.33 2.84
CA LYS A 150 -8.92 -26.13 3.68
C LYS A 150 -8.19 -26.34 5.01
N GLY A 151 -8.07 -27.59 5.47
CA GLY A 151 -7.29 -27.95 6.65
C GLY A 151 -5.78 -27.92 6.41
N ASN A 152 -5.35 -27.83 5.15
CA ASN A 152 -3.94 -27.88 4.76
C ASN A 152 -3.46 -26.51 4.23
N ALA A 153 -2.47 -25.94 4.92
CA ALA A 153 -1.89 -24.65 4.56
C ALA A 153 -1.27 -24.62 3.14
N GLU A 154 -0.72 -25.75 2.67
CA GLU A 154 -0.14 -25.83 1.32
C GLU A 154 -1.23 -25.78 0.24
N ASP A 155 -2.39 -26.40 0.49
CA ASP A 155 -3.51 -26.39 -0.44
C ASP A 155 -4.19 -25.02 -0.49
N LEU A 156 -4.37 -24.34 0.65
CA LEU A 156 -4.83 -22.95 0.69
C LEU A 156 -3.89 -22.01 -0.08
N THR A 157 -2.58 -22.18 0.13
CA THR A 157 -1.55 -21.40 -0.60
C THR A 157 -1.60 -21.69 -2.10
N ARG A 158 -1.86 -22.94 -2.50
CA ARG A 158 -2.02 -23.32 -3.90
C ARG A 158 -3.27 -22.69 -4.51
N ALA A 159 -4.41 -22.75 -3.82
CA ALA A 159 -5.66 -22.14 -4.24
C ALA A 159 -5.52 -20.63 -4.50
N TRP A 160 -4.82 -19.92 -3.60
CA TRP A 160 -4.48 -18.52 -3.76
C TRP A 160 -3.66 -18.27 -5.04
N HIS A 161 -2.58 -19.03 -5.26
CA HIS A 161 -1.75 -18.86 -6.46
C HIS A 161 -2.49 -19.19 -7.76
N ASP A 162 -3.33 -20.22 -7.76
CA ASP A 162 -4.13 -20.63 -8.91
C ASP A 162 -5.19 -19.57 -9.26
N SER A 163 -5.80 -18.97 -8.24
CA SER A 163 -6.72 -17.84 -8.39
C SER A 163 -5.99 -16.61 -8.94
N VAL A 164 -4.82 -16.25 -8.37
CA VAL A 164 -4.01 -15.12 -8.86
C VAL A 164 -3.60 -15.31 -10.32
N ARG A 165 -3.26 -16.53 -10.75
CA ARG A 165 -2.96 -16.82 -12.17
C ARG A 165 -4.16 -16.55 -13.07
N HIS A 166 -5.37 -16.88 -12.65
CA HIS A 166 -6.56 -16.56 -13.42
C HIS A 166 -6.95 -15.09 -13.37
N LEU A 167 -6.61 -14.36 -12.30
CA LEU A 167 -6.78 -12.90 -12.25
C LEU A 167 -5.85 -12.18 -13.24
N VAL A 168 -4.63 -12.71 -13.43
CA VAL A 168 -3.61 -12.07 -14.28
C VAL A 168 -3.67 -12.54 -15.73
N TYR A 169 -3.89 -13.84 -15.97
CA TYR A 169 -3.80 -14.45 -17.30
C TYR A 169 -5.12 -15.06 -17.80
N GLY A 170 -6.13 -15.16 -16.94
CA GLY A 170 -7.46 -15.64 -17.28
C GLY A 170 -8.50 -14.52 -17.26
N ASN A 171 -9.78 -14.91 -17.16
CA ASN A 171 -10.90 -13.97 -17.12
C ASN A 171 -11.56 -13.92 -15.72
N LEU A 172 -10.88 -14.38 -14.67
CA LEU A 172 -11.50 -14.54 -13.36
C LEU A 172 -12.03 -13.22 -12.77
N ILE A 173 -11.41 -12.08 -13.09
CA ILE A 173 -11.96 -10.76 -12.69
C ILE A 173 -13.34 -10.55 -13.30
N ASP A 174 -13.49 -10.79 -14.59
CA ASP A 174 -14.76 -10.61 -15.30
C ASP A 174 -15.80 -11.62 -14.78
N ASP A 175 -15.40 -12.88 -14.60
CA ASP A 175 -16.27 -13.94 -14.08
C ASP A 175 -16.76 -13.64 -12.65
N ILE A 176 -15.88 -13.11 -11.79
CA ILE A 176 -16.24 -12.65 -10.43
C ILE A 176 -17.24 -11.49 -10.51
N PHE A 177 -17.00 -10.48 -11.37
CA PHE A 177 -17.94 -9.37 -11.50
C PHE A 177 -19.30 -9.83 -12.02
N ASP A 178 -19.32 -10.71 -13.02
CA ASP A 178 -20.55 -11.32 -13.53
C ASP A 178 -21.28 -12.11 -12.44
N GLN A 179 -20.56 -12.84 -11.60
CA GLN A 179 -21.15 -13.53 -10.46
C GLN A 179 -21.72 -12.57 -9.43
N LEU A 180 -21.01 -11.50 -9.09
CA LEU A 180 -21.47 -10.49 -8.14
C LEU A 180 -22.73 -9.76 -8.62
N THR A 181 -23.02 -9.74 -9.93
CA THR A 181 -24.32 -9.26 -10.44
C THR A 181 -25.47 -10.23 -10.17
N ARG A 182 -25.19 -11.52 -9.95
CA ARG A 182 -26.17 -12.60 -9.80
C ARG A 182 -26.35 -13.04 -8.35
N THR A 183 -25.28 -13.04 -7.56
CA THR A 183 -25.23 -13.50 -6.17
C THR A 183 -24.30 -12.59 -5.37
N GLU A 184 -24.60 -12.34 -4.10
CA GLU A 184 -23.71 -11.57 -3.21
C GLU A 184 -22.55 -12.41 -2.65
N ASP A 185 -22.46 -13.69 -3.03
CA ASP A 185 -21.50 -14.66 -2.53
C ASP A 185 -20.38 -14.90 -3.55
N LEU A 186 -19.18 -14.42 -3.20
CA LEU A 186 -17.96 -14.59 -3.99
C LEU A 186 -17.42 -16.02 -3.90
N GLU A 187 -17.57 -16.67 -2.74
CA GLU A 187 -17.02 -17.99 -2.45
C GLU A 187 -17.71 -19.06 -3.29
N ALA A 188 -18.98 -18.84 -3.63
CA ALA A 188 -19.77 -19.74 -4.48
C ALA A 188 -19.26 -19.89 -5.93
N HIS A 189 -18.22 -19.13 -6.36
CA HIS A 189 -17.73 -19.18 -7.74
C HIS A 189 -17.04 -20.50 -8.07
N SER A 190 -16.08 -20.90 -7.24
CA SER A 190 -15.29 -22.10 -7.45
C SER A 190 -14.57 -22.49 -6.17
N PRO A 191 -14.30 -23.78 -5.94
CA PRO A 191 -13.50 -24.26 -4.80
C PRO A 191 -12.16 -23.55 -4.63
N ALA A 192 -11.47 -23.20 -5.73
CA ALA A 192 -10.23 -22.42 -5.67
C ALA A 192 -10.43 -21.01 -5.11
N VAL A 193 -11.50 -20.31 -5.53
CA VAL A 193 -11.82 -18.95 -5.06
C VAL A 193 -12.26 -19.00 -3.60
N GLU A 194 -13.08 -19.96 -3.21
CA GLU A 194 -13.48 -20.18 -1.82
C GLU A 194 -12.26 -20.38 -0.90
N ALA A 195 -11.36 -21.30 -1.27
CA ALA A 195 -10.13 -21.56 -0.51
C ALA A 195 -9.16 -20.35 -0.54
N ALA A 196 -9.12 -19.59 -1.64
CA ALA A 196 -8.33 -18.36 -1.74
C ALA A 196 -8.88 -17.24 -0.84
N VAL A 197 -10.20 -17.10 -0.73
CA VAL A 197 -10.84 -16.16 0.21
C VAL A 197 -10.47 -16.54 1.64
N GLU A 198 -10.59 -17.82 2.01
CA GLU A 198 -10.22 -18.32 3.34
C GLU A 198 -8.73 -18.08 3.64
N PHE A 199 -7.84 -18.27 2.66
CA PHE A 199 -6.43 -17.92 2.77
C PHE A 199 -6.26 -16.42 3.08
N VAL A 200 -6.96 -15.53 2.36
CA VAL A 200 -6.90 -14.08 2.59
C VAL A 200 -7.45 -13.70 3.96
N GLU A 201 -8.58 -14.29 4.37
CA GLU A 201 -9.18 -14.06 5.67
C GLU A 201 -8.24 -14.44 6.81
N LEU A 202 -7.59 -15.61 6.74
CA LEU A 202 -6.62 -16.04 7.74
C LEU A 202 -5.42 -15.09 7.82
N HIS A 203 -4.89 -14.65 6.68
CA HIS A 203 -3.78 -13.71 6.64
C HIS A 203 -4.18 -12.33 7.17
N LEU A 204 -5.35 -11.83 6.79
CA LEU A 204 -5.86 -10.55 7.25
C LEU A 204 -6.16 -10.59 8.76
N ALA A 205 -6.81 -11.64 9.25
CA ALA A 205 -7.07 -11.84 10.66
C ALA A 205 -5.77 -11.91 11.47
N THR A 206 -4.76 -12.62 10.98
CA THR A 206 -3.45 -12.70 11.63
C THR A 206 -2.77 -11.33 11.66
N PHE A 207 -2.78 -10.62 10.54
CA PHE A 207 -2.23 -9.26 10.44
C PHE A 207 -2.95 -8.29 11.40
N LEU A 208 -4.28 -8.29 11.42
CA LEU A 208 -5.08 -7.44 12.30
C LEU A 208 -4.88 -7.81 13.77
N HIS A 209 -4.82 -9.10 14.09
CA HIS A 209 -4.56 -9.58 15.45
C HIS A 209 -3.18 -9.10 15.94
N GLN A 210 -2.15 -9.24 15.11
CA GLN A 210 -0.80 -8.75 15.41
C GLN A 210 -0.75 -7.22 15.53
N ALA A 211 -1.45 -6.51 14.64
CA ALA A 211 -1.43 -5.05 14.59
C ALA A 211 -2.22 -4.40 15.74
N PHE A 212 -3.37 -4.96 16.12
CA PHE A 212 -4.32 -4.30 17.03
C PHE A 212 -4.52 -5.02 18.37
N VAL A 213 -4.44 -6.35 18.43
CA VAL A 213 -4.80 -7.11 19.64
C VAL A 213 -3.56 -7.39 20.50
N LEU A 214 -2.48 -7.87 19.89
CA LEU A 214 -1.22 -8.12 20.60
C LEU A 214 -0.46 -6.82 20.89
N SER A 215 -0.87 -5.72 20.28
CA SER A 215 -0.28 -4.40 20.45
C SER A 215 -0.92 -3.69 21.65
N ALA A 216 -0.11 -3.31 22.63
CA ALA A 216 -0.55 -2.49 23.78
C ALA A 216 -1.16 -1.13 23.39
N GLU A 217 -0.92 -0.68 22.15
CA GLU A 217 -1.34 0.63 21.60
C GLU A 217 -2.46 0.51 20.55
N GLY A 218 -3.12 -0.65 20.41
CA GLY A 218 -4.19 -0.91 19.43
C GLY A 218 -5.28 0.19 19.35
N PRO A 219 -5.80 0.69 20.48
CA PRO A 219 -6.79 1.78 20.48
C PRO A 219 -6.28 3.09 19.86
N TYR A 220 -4.99 3.41 20.02
CA TYR A 220 -4.39 4.61 19.43
C TYR A 220 -4.22 4.47 17.91
N LEU A 221 -3.75 3.30 17.44
CA LEU A 221 -3.68 2.99 16.01
C LEU A 221 -5.06 3.08 15.34
N LEU A 222 -6.11 2.55 16.00
CA LEU A 222 -7.48 2.68 15.53
C LEU A 222 -7.92 4.14 15.41
N LYS A 223 -7.61 4.98 16.41
CA LYS A 223 -7.91 6.42 16.37
C LYS A 223 -7.17 7.14 15.24
N LEU A 224 -5.91 6.77 14.97
CA LEU A 224 -5.17 7.31 13.82
C LEU A 224 -5.82 6.92 12.49
N ILE A 225 -6.18 5.65 12.31
CA ILE A 225 -6.85 5.17 11.10
C ILE A 225 -8.21 5.83 10.93
N GLU A 226 -9.00 5.96 12.00
CA GLU A 226 -10.28 6.65 12.00
C GLU A 226 -10.12 8.11 11.58
N ASN A 227 -9.10 8.78 12.12
CA ASN A 227 -8.81 10.17 11.77
C ASN A 227 -8.41 10.31 10.30
N VAL A 228 -7.59 9.41 9.75
CA VAL A 228 -7.24 9.39 8.32
C VAL A 228 -8.46 9.10 7.45
N HIS A 229 -9.28 8.12 7.83
CA HIS A 229 -10.53 7.78 7.12
C HIS A 229 -11.50 8.96 7.07
N ARG A 230 -11.61 9.76 8.14
CA ARG A 230 -12.44 10.97 8.17
C ARG A 230 -11.98 12.04 7.16
N LEU A 231 -10.73 12.00 6.70
CA LEU A 231 -10.23 12.92 5.67
C LEU A 231 -10.67 12.52 4.27
N VAL A 232 -11.08 11.27 4.08
CA VAL A 232 -11.54 10.77 2.79
C VAL A 232 -13.01 11.18 2.60
N PRO A 233 -13.34 12.00 1.58
CA PRO A 233 -14.69 12.48 1.36
C PRO A 233 -15.56 11.42 0.65
N TYR A 234 -15.86 10.31 1.32
CA TYR A 234 -16.57 9.14 0.75
C TYR A 234 -17.90 9.50 0.07
N THR A 235 -18.67 10.43 0.64
CA THR A 235 -19.95 10.87 0.09
C THR A 235 -19.79 11.57 -1.26
N MET A 236 -18.76 12.40 -1.41
CA MET A 236 -18.47 13.09 -2.66
C MET A 236 -17.84 12.15 -3.70
N ILE A 237 -17.04 11.18 -3.26
CA ILE A 237 -16.56 10.09 -4.12
C ILE A 237 -17.77 9.33 -4.70
N GLY A 238 -18.70 8.91 -3.85
CA GLY A 238 -19.92 8.22 -4.28
C GLY A 238 -20.78 9.05 -5.24
N GLN A 239 -20.89 10.36 -5.02
CA GLN A 239 -21.58 11.26 -5.95
C GLN A 239 -20.86 11.37 -7.30
N THR A 240 -19.53 11.36 -7.28
CA THR A 240 -18.72 11.47 -8.50
C THR A 240 -18.75 10.20 -9.33
N LEU A 241 -18.75 9.02 -8.67
CA LEU A 241 -18.89 7.72 -9.33
C LEU A 241 -20.25 7.51 -10.02
N ARG A 242 -21.28 8.26 -9.63
CA ARG A 242 -22.60 8.23 -10.29
C ARG A 242 -22.64 8.96 -11.64
N LEU A 243 -21.55 9.62 -12.05
CA LEU A 243 -21.45 10.23 -13.36
C LEU A 243 -21.35 9.14 -14.44
N GLY A 244 -22.35 9.02 -15.31
CA GLY A 244 -22.42 7.95 -16.32
C GLY A 244 -21.33 7.97 -17.41
N ASN A 245 -20.47 9.00 -17.45
CA ASN A 245 -19.33 9.07 -18.37
C ASN A 245 -18.02 8.93 -17.58
N ALA A 246 -17.28 7.87 -17.86
CA ALA A 246 -16.01 7.55 -17.19
C ALA A 246 -14.97 8.68 -17.28
N ALA A 247 -14.86 9.39 -18.40
CA ALA A 247 -13.92 10.50 -18.55
C ALA A 247 -14.30 11.70 -17.67
N ASN A 248 -15.60 11.98 -17.52
CA ASN A 248 -16.09 13.04 -16.63
C ASN A 248 -15.96 12.64 -15.16
N MET A 249 -16.22 11.37 -14.86
CA MET A 249 -16.02 10.78 -13.53
C MET A 249 -14.56 10.90 -13.08
N ILE A 250 -13.61 10.47 -13.91
CA ILE A 250 -12.17 10.55 -13.62
C ILE A 250 -11.75 12.00 -13.41
N ASN A 251 -12.12 12.91 -14.30
CA ASN A 251 -11.80 14.35 -14.17
C ASN A 251 -12.36 14.96 -12.88
N ALA A 252 -13.60 14.62 -12.53
CA ALA A 252 -14.22 15.10 -11.30
C ALA A 252 -13.56 14.48 -10.05
N MET A 253 -13.18 13.20 -10.09
CA MET A 253 -12.42 12.53 -9.03
C MET A 253 -11.05 13.18 -8.83
N SER A 254 -10.30 13.46 -9.90
CA SER A 254 -9.00 14.16 -9.82
C SER A 254 -9.14 15.55 -9.19
N LYS A 255 -10.16 16.32 -9.58
CA LYS A 255 -10.46 17.63 -8.97
C LYS A 255 -10.87 17.52 -7.51
N LEU A 256 -11.62 16.49 -7.14
CA LEU A 256 -12.01 16.22 -5.76
C LEU A 256 -10.79 15.96 -4.88
N PHE A 257 -9.90 15.05 -5.31
CA PHE A 257 -8.67 14.72 -4.60
C PHE A 257 -7.78 15.96 -4.43
N LEU A 258 -7.58 16.74 -5.51
CA LEU A 258 -6.77 17.95 -5.48
C LEU A 258 -7.33 19.05 -4.57
N SER A 259 -8.66 19.19 -4.47
CA SER A 259 -9.29 20.30 -3.73
C SER A 259 -9.53 20.00 -2.24
N LYS A 260 -9.98 18.78 -1.90
CA LYS A 260 -10.38 18.42 -0.53
C LYS A 260 -9.20 17.95 0.33
N VAL A 261 -8.32 17.12 -0.23
CA VAL A 261 -7.16 16.59 0.50
C VAL A 261 -6.14 17.69 0.75
N SER A 262 -5.98 18.67 -0.16
CA SER A 262 -4.87 19.63 -0.10
C SER A 262 -4.99 20.75 0.94
N MET A 263 -6.19 21.20 1.33
CA MET A 263 -6.29 22.47 2.10
C MET A 263 -7.28 22.43 3.27
N GLY A 264 -8.48 21.88 3.09
CA GLY A 264 -9.52 21.90 4.14
C GLY A 264 -9.45 20.73 5.13
N ALA A 265 -9.27 19.51 4.63
CA ALA A 265 -9.27 18.30 5.47
C ALA A 265 -8.03 18.25 6.38
N ILE A 266 -6.85 18.57 5.83
CA ILE A 266 -5.58 18.58 6.57
C ILE A 266 -5.58 19.66 7.65
N SER A 267 -6.14 20.86 7.38
CA SER A 267 -6.22 21.93 8.40
C SER A 267 -7.12 21.54 9.58
N ASN A 268 -8.26 20.90 9.31
CA ASN A 268 -9.17 20.44 10.37
C ASN A 268 -8.62 19.26 11.16
N TRP A 269 -7.92 18.33 10.49
CA TRP A 269 -7.24 17.22 11.15
C TRP A 269 -6.18 17.69 12.13
N ILE A 270 -5.36 18.65 11.71
CA ILE A 270 -4.30 19.23 12.55
C ILE A 270 -4.89 19.91 13.79
N GLY A 271 -6.00 20.64 13.65
CA GLY A 271 -6.71 21.23 14.80
C GLY A 271 -7.32 20.20 15.76
N LEU A 272 -7.64 18.99 15.29
CA LEU A 272 -8.14 17.90 16.12
C LEU A 272 -7.01 17.13 16.83
N THR A 273 -5.86 16.93 16.16
CA THR A 273 -4.71 16.23 16.74
C THR A 273 -3.91 17.09 17.71
N SER A 274 -3.82 18.41 17.50
CA SER A 274 -3.20 19.34 18.46
C SER A 274 -3.97 19.40 19.78
N ASN A 275 -5.30 19.49 19.72
CA ASN A 275 -6.16 19.51 20.91
C ASN A 275 -6.15 18.17 21.68
N ALA A 276 -5.97 17.04 20.99
CA ALA A 276 -5.89 15.73 21.62
C ALA A 276 -4.57 15.52 22.39
N ALA A 277 -3.48 16.19 21.99
CA ALA A 277 -2.20 16.17 22.70
C ALA A 277 -2.20 17.07 23.95
N ASP A 278 -2.90 18.22 23.90
CA ASP A 278 -3.01 19.13 25.05
C ASP A 278 -3.90 18.60 26.19
N GLY A 279 -4.84 17.69 25.88
CA GLY A 279 -5.74 17.08 26.88
C GLY A 279 -5.10 16.05 27.82
N MET A 280 -3.84 15.65 27.60
CA MET A 280 -3.11 14.69 28.45
C MET A 280 -2.08 15.33 29.40
N ASN A 281 -2.05 16.67 29.50
CA ASN A 281 -1.17 17.38 30.43
C ASN A 281 -1.93 18.05 31.59
N LEU A 282 -3.01 17.46 32.09
CA LEU A 282 -3.65 17.89 33.35
C LEU A 282 -4.29 16.71 34.11
N SER A 283 -3.46 15.99 34.90
CA SER A 283 -3.71 15.59 36.30
C SER A 283 -2.60 14.70 36.81
#